data_AF-A0A3R7C053-F1
#
_entry.id   AF-A0A3R7C053-F1
#
_cell.length_a   1.000
_cell.length_b   1.000
_cell.length_c   1.000
_cell.angle_alpha   90.00
_cell.angle_beta   90.00
_cell.angle_gamma   90.00
#
_symmetry.space_group_name_H-M   'P 1'
#
loop_
_entity.id
_entity.type
_entity.pdbx_description
1 polymer ?
#
loop_
_entity_poly.entity_id
_entity_poly.type
_entity_poly.pdbx_seq_one_letter_code
_entity_poly.pdbx_strand_id
1 'polypeptide(L)'
;MTWFGVINGLEPVEDYELSEEMTVNDLVLQMEKAWGFTAGKLALGVKILEDMVRDGGCVRFLSFPANIVATGTRGVLKELVKRRLVDVVVTTCGTLDHDIARCWRNYYRGSFSMDDRELHRRGINRLGNVLVPNESYGLIIEEKIQSLLQELSSEGIRELSTRQLCFEIGKRICN
;
A
#
# COMPACT_ATOMS: atom_id res chain seq x y z
N MET A 1 -49.00 -5.45 -9.82
CA MET A 1 -47.94 -4.52 -10.25
C MET A 1 -47.02 -5.31 -11.17
N THR A 2 -46.94 -4.98 -12.46
CA THR A 2 -46.14 -5.73 -13.44
C THR A 2 -44.66 -5.36 -13.30
N TRP A 3 -43.76 -6.32 -13.49
CA TRP A 3 -42.31 -6.09 -13.47
C TRP A 3 -41.87 -4.96 -14.41
N PHE A 4 -42.55 -4.80 -15.54
CA PHE A 4 -42.34 -3.72 -16.50
C PHE A 4 -42.49 -2.31 -15.90
N GLY A 5 -43.38 -2.12 -14.91
CA GLY A 5 -43.52 -0.83 -14.23
C GLY A 5 -42.40 -0.54 -13.23
N VAL A 6 -41.71 -1.58 -12.74
CA VAL A 6 -40.63 -1.48 -11.75
C VAL A 6 -39.27 -1.22 -12.41
N ILE A 7 -39.05 -1.74 -13.61
CA ILE A 7 -37.79 -1.59 -14.35
C ILE A 7 -37.69 -0.28 -15.14
N ASN A 8 -38.79 0.46 -15.29
CA ASN A 8 -38.80 1.75 -15.97
C ASN A 8 -37.92 2.76 -15.20
N GLY A 9 -36.80 3.15 -15.81
CA GLY A 9 -35.83 4.08 -15.22
C GLY A 9 -34.64 3.40 -14.52
N LEU A 10 -34.56 2.07 -14.54
CA LEU A 10 -33.35 1.36 -14.11
C LEU A 10 -32.34 1.28 -15.26
N GLU A 11 -31.05 1.40 -14.92
CA GLU A 11 -29.95 1.20 -15.86
C GLU A 11 -29.68 -0.31 -16.01
N PRO A 12 -29.66 -0.85 -17.24
CA PRO A 12 -29.31 -2.25 -17.46
C PRO A 12 -27.81 -2.47 -17.23
N VAL A 13 -27.46 -3.70 -16.86
CA VAL A 13 -26.06 -4.13 -16.90
C VAL A 13 -25.61 -4.23 -18.35
N GLU A 14 -24.45 -3.67 -18.66
CA GLU A 14 -23.82 -3.73 -20.00
C GLU A 14 -22.64 -4.70 -20.03
N ASP A 15 -22.50 -5.46 -21.12
CA ASP A 15 -21.35 -6.36 -21.32
C ASP A 15 -20.07 -5.56 -21.64
N TYR A 16 -18.90 -6.14 -21.37
CA TYR A 16 -17.62 -5.55 -21.77
C TYR A 16 -17.42 -5.62 -23.29
N GLU A 17 -16.93 -4.54 -23.88
CA GLU A 17 -16.48 -4.48 -25.27
C GLU A 17 -14.96 -4.39 -25.31
N LEU A 18 -14.28 -5.52 -25.56
CA LEU A 18 -12.82 -5.63 -25.49
C LEU A 18 -12.16 -5.37 -26.86
N SER A 19 -11.09 -4.56 -26.89
CA SER A 19 -10.26 -4.33 -28.09
C SER A 19 -8.77 -4.22 -27.74
N GLU A 20 -7.88 -4.34 -28.73
CA GLU A 20 -6.43 -4.23 -28.54
C GLU A 20 -5.99 -2.80 -28.17
N GLU A 21 -6.75 -1.79 -28.60
CA GLU A 21 -6.50 -0.38 -28.35
C GLU A 21 -7.02 0.12 -26.99
N MET A 22 -7.73 -0.75 -26.26
CA MET A 22 -8.35 -0.39 -24.98
C MET A 22 -7.31 0.00 -23.93
N THR A 23 -7.55 1.13 -23.26
CA THR A 23 -6.73 1.55 -22.12
C THR A 23 -7.24 0.94 -20.80
N VAL A 24 -6.40 0.93 -19.77
CA VAL A 24 -6.82 0.54 -18.40
C VAL A 24 -7.96 1.42 -17.89
N ASN A 25 -7.99 2.70 -18.29
CA ASN A 25 -9.06 3.62 -17.93
C ASN A 25 -10.39 3.20 -18.56
N ASP A 26 -10.39 2.83 -19.84
CA ASP A 26 -11.59 2.37 -20.54
C ASP A 26 -12.17 1.12 -19.87
N LEU A 27 -11.31 0.17 -19.45
CA LEU A 27 -11.73 -1.00 -18.69
C LEU A 27 -12.41 -0.63 -17.37
N VAL A 28 -11.85 0.31 -16.61
CA VAL A 28 -12.43 0.77 -15.33
C VAL A 28 -13.75 1.51 -15.55
N LEU A 29 -13.87 2.31 -16.60
CA LEU A 29 -15.14 2.96 -16.96
C LEU A 29 -16.21 1.93 -17.34
N GLN A 30 -15.85 0.89 -18.09
CA GLN A 30 -16.78 -0.20 -18.38
C GLN A 30 -17.22 -0.95 -17.12
N MET A 31 -16.38 -1.07 -16.09
CA MET A 31 -16.77 -1.69 -14.82
C MET A 31 -17.91 -0.96 -14.08
N GLU A 32 -18.10 0.36 -14.31
CA GLU A 32 -19.24 1.10 -13.75
C GLU A 32 -20.56 0.57 -14.33
N LYS A 33 -20.58 0.30 -15.63
CA LYS A 33 -21.76 -0.18 -16.36
C LYS A 33 -21.96 -1.69 -16.31
N ALA A 34 -20.87 -2.44 -16.31
CA ALA A 34 -20.89 -3.90 -16.13
C ALA A 34 -21.42 -4.28 -14.74
N TRP A 35 -21.20 -3.40 -13.76
CA TRP A 35 -21.76 -3.49 -12.42
C TRP A 35 -21.51 -4.88 -11.76
N GLY A 36 -22.16 -5.15 -10.62
CA GLY A 36 -22.08 -6.45 -9.96
C GLY A 36 -20.80 -6.69 -9.15
N PHE A 37 -20.98 -7.27 -7.96
CA PHE A 37 -19.91 -7.72 -7.06
C PHE A 37 -18.78 -6.70 -6.85
N THR A 38 -17.60 -6.95 -7.42
CA THR A 38 -16.40 -6.13 -7.24
C THR A 38 -16.18 -5.14 -8.38
N ALA A 39 -16.74 -5.37 -9.57
CA ALA A 39 -16.55 -4.48 -10.72
C ALA A 39 -17.11 -3.09 -10.43
N GLY A 40 -18.39 -3.00 -10.05
CA GLY A 40 -19.00 -1.72 -9.67
C GLY A 40 -18.31 -1.05 -8.47
N LYS A 41 -17.78 -1.84 -7.51
CA LYS A 41 -17.03 -1.30 -6.36
C LYS A 41 -15.69 -0.70 -6.77
N LEU A 42 -14.99 -1.32 -7.73
CA LEU A 42 -13.71 -0.82 -8.21
C LEU A 42 -13.90 0.49 -8.99
N ALA A 43 -14.86 0.52 -9.93
CA ALA A 43 -15.19 1.73 -10.69
C ALA A 43 -15.60 2.89 -9.76
N LEU A 44 -16.51 2.62 -8.82
CA LEU A 44 -16.94 3.61 -7.83
C LEU A 44 -15.77 4.08 -6.96
N GLY A 45 -14.88 3.16 -6.54
CA GLY A 45 -13.70 3.51 -5.76
C GLY A 45 -12.72 4.42 -6.49
N VAL A 46 -12.50 4.20 -7.79
CA VAL A 46 -11.68 5.08 -8.64
C VAL A 46 -12.32 6.45 -8.77
N LYS A 47 -13.64 6.51 -9.05
CA LYS A 47 -14.39 7.77 -9.15
C LYS A 47 -14.31 8.61 -7.88
N ILE A 48 -14.54 7.99 -6.71
CA ILE A 48 -14.42 8.66 -5.41
C ILE A 48 -13.00 9.20 -5.20
N LEU A 49 -11.97 8.41 -5.52
CA LEU A 49 -10.58 8.85 -5.40
C LEU A 49 -10.28 10.05 -6.30
N GLU A 50 -10.75 10.02 -7.56
CA GLU A 50 -10.59 11.15 -8.49
C GLU A 50 -11.29 12.41 -7.99
N ASP A 51 -12.52 12.28 -7.51
CA ASP A 51 -13.29 13.41 -6.96
C ASP A 51 -12.57 14.02 -5.75
N MET A 52 -12.07 13.17 -4.84
CA MET A 52 -11.24 13.61 -3.71
C MET A 52 -9.98 14.33 -4.17
N VAL A 53 -9.30 13.85 -5.22
CA VAL A 53 -8.07 14.48 -5.75
C VAL A 53 -8.37 15.82 -6.42
N ARG A 54 -9.49 15.94 -7.14
CA ARG A 54 -9.89 17.18 -7.83
C ARG A 54 -10.41 18.25 -6.87
N ASP A 55 -11.00 17.85 -5.74
CA ASP A 55 -11.45 18.78 -4.71
C ASP A 55 -10.26 19.32 -3.89
N GLY A 56 -9.91 20.58 -4.13
CA GLY A 56 -8.85 21.30 -3.40
C GLY A 56 -9.15 21.52 -1.90
N GLY A 57 -10.40 21.40 -1.47
CA GLY A 57 -10.81 21.47 -0.07
C GLY A 57 -10.77 20.12 0.67
N CYS A 58 -10.56 19.01 -0.05
CA CYS A 58 -10.57 17.67 0.52
C CYS A 58 -9.22 17.34 1.17
N VAL A 59 -9.23 17.04 2.48
CA VAL A 59 -8.08 16.48 3.20
C VAL A 59 -8.10 14.95 3.09
N ARG A 60 -7.05 14.37 2.50
CA ARG A 60 -7.00 12.96 2.13
C ARG A 60 -6.21 12.15 3.14
N PHE A 61 -6.92 11.28 3.86
CA PHE A 61 -6.33 10.32 4.78
C PHE A 61 -6.11 8.99 4.08
N LEU A 62 -4.89 8.48 4.11
CA LEU A 62 -4.54 7.13 3.67
C LEU A 62 -4.22 6.26 4.88
N SER A 63 -4.98 5.18 5.05
CA SER A 63 -4.75 4.18 6.10
C SER A 63 -4.55 2.79 5.52
N PHE A 64 -3.53 2.08 6.01
CA PHE A 64 -3.22 0.72 5.55
C PHE A 64 -2.43 -0.09 6.58
N PRO A 65 -2.58 -1.44 6.58
CA PRO A 65 -1.76 -2.34 7.39
C PRO A 65 -0.33 -2.48 6.84
N ALA A 66 0.63 -2.82 7.70
CA ALA A 66 2.05 -2.96 7.32
C ALA A 66 2.34 -3.95 6.18
N ASN A 67 1.55 -5.02 6.06
CA ASN A 67 1.89 -6.14 5.18
C ASN A 67 1.99 -5.74 3.69
N ILE A 68 1.23 -4.75 3.22
CA ILE A 68 1.28 -4.30 1.81
C ILE A 68 2.59 -3.57 1.48
N VAL A 69 3.35 -3.11 2.48
CA VAL A 69 4.66 -2.49 2.30
C VAL A 69 5.74 -3.54 2.02
N ALA A 70 5.52 -4.77 2.45
CA ALA A 70 6.36 -5.91 2.10
C ALA A 70 6.15 -6.40 0.65
N THR A 71 5.14 -5.88 -0.06
CA THR A 71 4.82 -6.27 -1.45
C THR A 71 5.17 -5.17 -2.46
N GLY A 72 4.82 -5.39 -3.73
CA GLY A 72 4.94 -4.36 -4.78
C GLY A 72 4.10 -3.11 -4.52
N THR A 73 3.05 -3.18 -3.68
CA THR A 73 2.17 -2.05 -3.36
C THR A 73 2.92 -0.90 -2.70
N ARG A 74 4.06 -1.16 -2.05
CA ARG A 74 5.01 -0.13 -1.57
C ARG A 74 5.30 0.95 -2.63
N GLY A 75 5.46 0.56 -3.90
CA GLY A 75 5.73 1.50 -4.99
C GLY A 75 4.57 2.46 -5.25
N VAL A 76 3.33 1.97 -5.14
CA VAL A 76 2.11 2.79 -5.27
C VAL A 76 2.00 3.75 -4.10
N LEU A 77 2.19 3.27 -2.86
CA LEU A 77 2.17 4.12 -1.66
C LEU A 77 3.20 5.27 -1.76
N LYS A 78 4.43 4.95 -2.21
CA LYS A 78 5.48 5.94 -2.47
C LYS A 78 5.02 7.01 -3.46
N GLU A 79 4.43 6.61 -4.58
CA GLU A 79 3.98 7.57 -5.60
C GLU A 79 2.81 8.44 -5.12
N LEU A 80 1.87 7.87 -4.35
CA LEU A 80 0.78 8.64 -3.74
C LEU A 80 1.31 9.77 -2.85
N VAL A 81 2.30 9.46 -1.99
CA VAL A 81 2.92 10.46 -1.11
C VAL A 81 3.78 11.45 -1.91
N LYS A 82 4.64 10.95 -2.81
CA LYS A 82 5.56 11.78 -3.61
C LYS A 82 4.82 12.81 -4.48
N ARG A 83 3.68 12.41 -5.05
CA ARG A 83 2.83 13.26 -5.90
C ARG A 83 1.86 14.12 -5.10
N ARG A 84 1.89 14.06 -3.77
CA ARG A 84 0.98 14.78 -2.86
C ARG A 84 -0.49 14.49 -3.14
N LEU A 85 -0.80 13.23 -3.45
CA LEU A 85 -2.18 12.74 -3.59
C LEU A 85 -2.80 12.35 -2.24
N VAL A 86 -2.04 12.47 -1.16
CA VAL A 86 -2.42 12.15 0.22
C VAL A 86 -1.84 13.21 1.14
N ASP A 87 -2.63 13.63 2.12
CA ASP A 87 -2.27 14.66 3.09
C ASP A 87 -1.83 14.05 4.44
N VAL A 88 -2.47 12.97 4.85
CA VAL A 88 -2.20 12.30 6.14
C VAL A 88 -2.09 10.78 5.94
N VAL A 89 -1.05 10.19 6.52
CA VAL A 89 -0.86 8.73 6.56
C VAL A 89 -1.03 8.21 7.97
N VAL A 90 -1.87 7.19 8.13
CA VAL A 90 -2.06 6.46 9.38
C VAL A 90 -1.77 4.98 9.12
N THR A 91 -0.81 4.41 9.84
CA THR A 91 -0.41 3.02 9.60
C THR A 91 0.19 2.40 10.86
N THR A 92 0.46 1.10 10.81
CA THR A 92 1.05 0.32 11.90
C THR A 92 2.58 0.38 11.88
N CYS A 93 3.26 0.16 13.00
CA CYS A 93 4.72 0.24 13.11
C CYS A 93 5.48 -0.64 12.10
N GLY A 94 4.99 -1.84 11.79
CA GLY A 94 5.63 -2.75 10.83
C GLY A 94 5.78 -2.15 9.41
N THR A 95 5.07 -1.06 9.09
CA THR A 95 5.30 -0.30 7.86
C THR A 95 6.71 0.26 7.80
N LEU A 96 7.22 0.81 8.91
CA LEU A 96 8.58 1.35 8.98
C LEU A 96 9.60 0.24 8.81
N ASP A 97 9.41 -0.88 9.51
CA ASP A 97 10.32 -2.01 9.45
C ASP A 97 10.47 -2.54 8.01
N HIS A 98 9.34 -2.79 7.33
CA HIS A 98 9.35 -3.26 5.95
C HIS A 98 9.89 -2.21 4.97
N ASP A 99 9.57 -0.94 5.16
CA ASP A 99 10.06 0.13 4.28
C ASP A 99 11.58 0.28 4.39
N ILE A 100 12.12 0.39 5.61
CA ILE A 100 13.57 0.48 5.88
C ILE A 100 14.29 -0.74 5.36
N ALA A 101 13.86 -1.94 5.74
CA ALA A 101 14.48 -3.19 5.29
C ALA A 101 14.58 -3.24 3.76
N ARG A 102 13.51 -2.84 3.07
CA ARG A 102 13.43 -2.85 1.60
C ARG A 102 14.10 -1.66 0.92
N CYS A 103 14.67 -0.70 1.65
CA CYS A 103 15.64 0.25 1.08
C CYS A 103 16.99 -0.43 0.80
N TRP A 104 17.33 -1.49 1.54
CA TRP A 104 18.68 -2.07 1.55
C TRP A 104 18.74 -3.55 1.16
N ARG A 105 17.62 -4.28 1.31
CA ARG A 105 17.54 -5.74 1.14
C ARG A 105 16.30 -6.14 0.35
N ASN A 106 16.37 -7.30 -0.28
CA ASN A 106 15.26 -7.84 -1.07
C ASN A 106 14.38 -8.77 -0.24
N TYR A 107 13.09 -8.78 -0.55
CA TYR A 107 12.17 -9.83 -0.15
C TYR A 107 11.86 -10.70 -1.36
N TYR A 108 11.47 -11.95 -1.11
CA TYR A 108 11.35 -12.95 -2.16
C TYR A 108 9.94 -13.52 -2.23
N ARG A 109 9.54 -13.98 -3.42
CA ARG A 109 8.25 -14.67 -3.62
C ARG A 109 8.31 -16.04 -2.94
N GLY A 110 7.24 -16.41 -2.26
CA GLY A 110 7.02 -17.73 -1.68
C GLY A 110 5.59 -18.21 -1.90
N SER A 111 5.12 -19.09 -1.02
CA SER A 111 3.76 -19.62 -1.04
C SER A 111 3.17 -19.63 0.37
N PHE A 112 1.84 -19.53 0.46
CA PHE A 112 1.12 -19.70 1.72
C PHE A 112 1.27 -21.10 2.33
N SER A 113 1.58 -22.11 1.50
CA SER A 113 1.65 -23.52 1.88
C SER A 113 3.06 -24.01 2.26
N MET A 114 4.04 -23.11 2.38
CA MET A 114 5.41 -23.51 2.76
C MET A 114 5.48 -23.95 4.23
N ASP A 115 6.35 -24.92 4.54
CA ASP A 115 6.57 -25.42 5.90
C ASP A 115 7.40 -24.43 6.73
N ASP A 116 6.78 -23.83 7.75
CA ASP A 116 7.42 -22.86 8.62
C ASP A 116 8.55 -23.46 9.47
N ARG A 117 8.53 -24.78 9.75
CA ARG A 117 9.66 -25.44 10.45
C ARG A 117 10.90 -25.44 9.57
N GLU A 118 10.74 -25.71 8.28
CA GLU A 118 11.84 -25.72 7.34
C GLU A 118 12.35 -24.30 7.06
N LEU A 119 11.43 -23.35 6.90
CA LEU A 119 11.79 -21.93 6.76
C LEU A 119 12.59 -21.43 7.97
N HIS A 120 12.15 -21.79 9.19
CA HIS A 120 12.86 -21.43 10.42
C HIS A 120 14.28 -22.03 10.47
N ARG A 121 14.45 -23.31 10.13
CA ARG A 121 15.79 -23.95 10.04
C ARG A 121 16.72 -23.24 9.07
N ARG A 122 16.16 -22.62 8.03
CA ARG A 122 16.91 -21.84 7.02
C ARG A 122 17.06 -20.35 7.38
N GLY A 123 16.58 -19.92 8.54
CA GLY A 123 16.63 -18.51 8.95
C GLY A 123 15.76 -17.58 8.08
N ILE A 124 14.62 -18.08 7.60
CA ILE A 124 13.69 -17.33 6.75
C ILE A 124 12.37 -17.16 7.50
N ASN A 125 11.92 -15.91 7.65
CA ASN A 125 10.56 -15.60 8.08
C ASN A 125 9.62 -15.56 6.87
N ARG A 126 8.32 -15.75 7.09
CA ARG A 126 7.31 -15.62 6.06
C ARG A 126 6.20 -14.68 6.49
N LEU A 127 5.83 -13.78 5.59
CA LEU A 127 4.69 -12.88 5.69
C LEU A 127 3.70 -13.24 4.58
N GLY A 128 2.74 -14.10 4.89
CA GLY A 128 1.81 -14.64 3.89
C GLY A 128 2.56 -15.48 2.84
N ASN A 129 2.69 -14.97 1.62
CA ASN A 129 3.46 -15.58 0.53
C ASN A 129 4.75 -14.82 0.20
N VAL A 130 5.22 -13.95 1.10
CA VAL A 130 6.48 -13.22 0.96
C VAL A 130 7.51 -13.80 1.93
N LEU A 131 8.68 -14.15 1.43
CA LEU A 131 9.81 -14.64 2.21
C LEU A 131 10.73 -13.48 2.60
N VAL A 132 11.07 -13.45 3.89
CA VAL A 132 11.85 -12.40 4.54
C VAL A 132 13.02 -13.07 5.28
N PRO A 133 14.19 -13.23 4.64
CA PRO A 133 15.37 -13.75 5.31
C PRO A 133 15.72 -12.91 6.55
N ASN A 134 16.21 -13.53 7.62
CA ASN A 134 16.58 -12.81 8.85
C ASN A 134 17.57 -11.66 8.59
N GLU A 135 18.55 -11.90 7.71
CA GLU A 135 19.54 -10.90 7.27
C GLU A 135 18.92 -9.73 6.48
N SER A 136 17.72 -9.93 5.93
CA SER A 136 16.98 -8.92 5.17
C SER A 136 16.02 -8.10 6.03
N TYR A 137 15.93 -8.37 7.34
CA TYR A 137 15.03 -7.67 8.25
C TYR A 137 15.73 -7.19 9.52
N GLY A 138 15.92 -8.06 10.51
CA GLY A 138 16.33 -7.66 11.85
C GLY A 138 17.68 -6.96 11.88
N LEU A 139 18.69 -7.57 11.26
CA LEU A 139 20.07 -7.06 11.30
C LEU A 139 20.20 -5.69 10.64
N ILE A 140 19.61 -5.51 9.46
CA ILE A 140 19.71 -4.26 8.72
C ILE A 140 18.89 -3.14 9.37
N ILE A 141 17.71 -3.46 9.92
CA ILE A 141 16.89 -2.48 10.64
C ILE A 141 17.64 -2.01 11.89
N GLU A 142 18.17 -2.94 12.68
CA GLU A 142 18.91 -2.63 13.89
C GLU A 142 20.11 -1.73 13.58
N GLU A 143 20.93 -2.08 12.58
CA GLU A 143 22.08 -1.28 12.16
C GLU A 143 21.67 0.17 11.83
N LYS A 144 20.65 0.34 10.97
CA LYS A 144 20.24 1.67 10.50
C LYS A 144 19.55 2.50 11.58
N ILE A 145 18.71 1.89 12.40
CA ILE A 145 18.02 2.59 13.50
C ILE A 145 19.00 2.95 14.61
N GLN A 146 19.94 2.07 14.97
CA GLN A 146 20.96 2.40 15.97
C GLN A 146 21.82 3.59 15.53
N SER A 147 22.26 3.63 14.27
CA SER A 147 22.99 4.78 13.72
C SER A 147 22.17 6.07 13.82
N LEU A 148 20.91 6.04 13.38
CA LEU A 148 20.01 7.20 13.47
C LEU A 148 19.84 7.69 14.92
N LEU A 149 19.59 6.78 15.86
CA LEU A 149 19.36 7.16 17.26
C LEU A 149 20.63 7.73 17.91
N GLN A 150 21.82 7.23 17.55
CA GLN A 150 23.09 7.79 18.02
C GLN A 150 23.32 9.21 17.49
N GLU A 151 23.06 9.44 16.20
CA GLU A 151 23.13 10.78 15.59
C GLU A 151 22.19 11.76 16.30
N LEU A 152 20.91 11.40 16.42
CA LEU A 152 19.90 12.23 17.09
C LEU A 152 20.30 12.53 18.55
N SER A 153 20.81 11.53 19.28
CA SER A 153 21.30 11.73 20.65
C SER A 153 22.50 12.68 20.71
N SER A 154 23.41 12.64 19.73
CA SER A 154 24.57 13.54 19.67
C SER A 154 24.18 14.98 19.34
N GLU A 155 23.07 15.17 18.62
CA GLU A 155 22.44 16.47 18.37
C GLU A 155 21.62 16.98 19.59
N GLY A 156 21.59 16.22 20.69
CA GLY A 156 20.85 16.58 21.90
C GLY A 156 19.35 16.27 21.85
N ILE A 157 18.88 15.58 20.82
CA ILE A 157 17.48 15.15 20.70
C ILE A 157 17.27 13.91 21.57
N ARG A 158 16.43 14.03 22.59
CA ARG A 158 16.17 12.96 23.58
C ARG A 158 14.73 12.41 23.53
N GLU A 159 13.80 13.19 23.01
CA GLU A 159 12.38 12.85 22.97
C GLU A 159 11.81 13.17 21.58
N LEU A 160 11.04 12.23 21.03
CA LEU A 160 10.40 12.33 19.72
C LEU A 160 9.01 11.73 19.81
N SER A 161 8.03 12.42 19.24
CA SER A 161 6.75 11.80 18.87
C SER A 161 6.96 10.80 17.74
N THR A 162 6.02 9.86 17.57
CA THR A 162 6.05 8.89 16.45
C THR A 162 6.16 9.58 15.10
N ARG A 163 5.44 10.71 14.90
CA ARG A 163 5.55 11.50 13.67
C ARG A 163 6.97 12.01 13.44
N GLN A 164 7.60 12.58 14.46
CA GLN A 164 8.95 13.14 14.33
C GLN A 164 9.98 12.03 14.06
N LEU A 165 9.85 10.87 14.72
CA LEU A 165 10.70 9.72 14.44
C LEU A 165 10.55 9.24 12.98
N CYS A 166 9.32 9.07 12.49
CA CYS A 166 9.07 8.72 11.09
C CYS A 166 9.70 9.73 10.12
N PHE A 167 9.61 11.02 10.46
CA PHE A 167 10.18 12.09 9.65
C PHE A 167 11.72 12.02 9.59
N GLU A 168 12.39 11.81 10.73
CA GLU A 168 13.85 11.68 10.77
C GLU A 168 14.34 10.40 10.07
N ILE A 169 13.61 9.28 10.20
CA ILE A 169 13.86 8.05 9.43
C ILE A 169 13.83 8.35 7.92
N GLY A 170 12.75 8.97 7.45
CA GLY A 170 12.60 9.30 6.03
C GLY A 170 13.66 10.28 5.53
N LYS A 171 14.07 11.23 6.37
CA LYS A 171 15.08 12.24 6.05
C LYS A 171 16.50 11.66 5.95
N ARG A 172 16.85 10.64 6.74
CA ARG A 172 18.25 10.22 6.94
C ARG A 172 18.58 8.81 6.44
N ILE A 173 17.63 7.87 6.46
CA ILE A 173 17.93 6.44 6.23
C ILE A 173 17.72 6.00 4.79
N CYS A 174 16.66 6.46 4.12
CA CYS A 174 16.20 5.89 2.84
C CYS A 174 16.34 6.86 1.64
N ASN A 175 17.39 7.68 1.62
CA ASN A 175 17.71 8.56 0.48
C ASN A 175 18.53 7.84 -0.61
#